data_AF-A0A7C6UPI3-F1
#
_entry.id   AF-A0A7C6UPI3-F1
#
_cell.length_a   1.000
_cell.length_b   1.000
_cell.length_c   1.000
_cell.angle_alpha   90.00
_cell.angle_beta   90.00
_cell.angle_gamma   90.00
#
_symmetry.space_group_name_H-M   'P 1'
#
loop_
_entity.id
_entity.type
_entity.pdbx_description
1 polymer ?
#
loop_
_entity_poly.entity_id
_entity_poly.type
_entity_poly.pdbx_seq_one_letter_code
_entity_poly.pdbx_strand_id
1 'polypeptide(L)'
;NITGFQTPDPWNHFFAKQRLLTVTYDNFSDIIDPVYGYIHNLFTVGGGLEADYRKMQVPDDDTKRFEPVSLFAGPLTTDENGSAEIRLTMPNYIGAVKVMVVAASGGRYGSGEKTLPVKAPVMVMPTLPRLLRPLDSIKIPVTVFALEDNVGDVAVRLDLKGPVQFRGPKELSLNFEEVGSKEVYFYVKAGEEVGAAHVNIAAEAADGFKNYTEVTLPIRPANPYIYLGTEKTVQPGEMVEFLIPPAGVSGTGYSQLSVSSLRGLNISHRLRWLTRYPYLCVEQITSGAFPQLYYPKILPLSREELRKIDENINGTIQDLRNYRLRDGGFAYWPGGGAAHLWATNYAGHFLLEAKAHGYHVPADLLAGWLDFQSKAARANLGDRLTRVYRLYLLTLAEKPAISALNYMRESELNHLGDLEKHLLAASYQILGYDDITGEILKEAGLRTDSYQRYPGTFGSKLRDQAFLLDTLMVLGDFKAGSGLYDEIAAAISANEWYSTQSTGFALLALSKYAEALA
;
A
#
# COMPACT_ATOMS: atom_id res chain seq x y z
N ASN A 1 11.33 12.16 -25.88
CA ASN A 1 12.74 12.10 -25.40
C ASN A 1 13.07 10.80 -24.69
N ILE A 2 12.39 10.42 -23.61
CA ILE A 2 12.68 9.15 -22.89
C ILE A 2 12.15 7.91 -23.64
N THR A 3 10.89 7.98 -24.09
CA THR A 3 10.20 6.88 -24.79
C THR A 3 10.07 7.11 -26.30
N GLY A 4 10.67 8.19 -26.82
CA GLY A 4 10.46 8.61 -28.20
C GLY A 4 8.99 8.90 -28.55
N PHE A 5 8.15 9.28 -27.57
CA PHE A 5 6.71 9.52 -27.78
C PHE A 5 6.45 10.45 -28.97
N GLN A 6 5.66 9.94 -29.92
CA GLN A 6 5.28 10.63 -31.15
C GLN A 6 3.95 11.36 -30.96
N THR A 7 3.79 12.50 -31.62
CA THR A 7 2.48 13.16 -31.68
C THR A 7 1.47 12.24 -32.36
N PRO A 8 0.30 12.00 -31.75
CA PRO A 8 -0.71 11.16 -32.37
C PRO A 8 -1.10 11.69 -33.75
N ASP A 9 -1.06 10.80 -34.75
CA ASP A 9 -1.42 11.10 -36.14
C ASP A 9 -2.59 10.20 -36.55
N PRO A 10 -3.84 10.70 -36.46
CA PRO A 10 -5.00 9.91 -36.83
C PRO A 10 -5.07 9.59 -38.32
N TRP A 11 -4.50 10.42 -39.20
CA TRP A 11 -4.48 10.15 -40.63
C TRP A 11 -3.69 8.87 -40.90
N ASN A 12 -2.45 8.81 -40.42
CA ASN A 12 -1.62 7.64 -40.58
C ASN A 12 -2.16 6.41 -39.82
N HIS A 13 -2.95 6.59 -38.76
CA HIS A 13 -3.60 5.49 -38.07
C HIS A 13 -4.77 4.90 -38.87
N PHE A 14 -5.72 5.73 -39.32
CA PHE A 14 -6.92 5.28 -40.01
C PHE A 14 -6.66 4.87 -41.48
N PHE A 15 -5.66 5.47 -42.12
CA PHE A 15 -5.22 5.14 -43.49
C PHE A 15 -3.94 4.30 -43.50
N ALA A 16 -3.58 3.67 -42.38
CA ALA A 16 -2.43 2.79 -42.29
C ALA A 16 -2.51 1.67 -43.33
N LYS A 17 -1.35 1.31 -43.91
CA LYS A 17 -1.22 0.03 -44.61
C LYS A 17 -1.47 -1.07 -43.58
N GLN A 18 -2.54 -1.80 -43.77
CA GLN A 18 -2.86 -2.95 -42.92
C GLN A 18 -1.93 -4.12 -43.28
N ARG A 19 -1.65 -4.96 -42.27
CA ARG A 19 -0.87 -6.18 -42.49
C ARG A 19 -1.57 -7.03 -43.55
N LEU A 20 -0.78 -7.65 -44.42
CA LEU A 20 -1.30 -8.66 -45.33
C LEU A 20 -1.91 -9.80 -44.50
N LEU A 21 -3.20 -10.05 -44.67
CA LEU A 21 -3.90 -11.15 -44.00
C LEU A 21 -3.71 -12.49 -44.74
N THR A 22 -3.21 -12.43 -45.97
CA THR A 22 -2.86 -13.60 -46.75
C THR A 22 -1.58 -14.22 -46.19
N VAL A 23 -1.70 -15.44 -45.71
CA VAL A 23 -0.55 -16.29 -45.41
C VAL A 23 -0.28 -17.12 -46.67
N THR A 24 0.93 -17.02 -47.19
CA THR A 24 1.39 -17.84 -48.33
C THR A 24 2.29 -18.95 -47.80
N TYR A 25 2.19 -20.12 -48.42
CA TYR A 25 3.00 -21.28 -48.09
C TYR A 25 3.69 -21.73 -49.38
N ASP A 26 4.98 -21.97 -49.29
CA ASP A 26 5.78 -22.62 -50.32
C ASP A 26 6.78 -23.55 -49.65
N ASN A 27 7.40 -24.43 -50.45
CA ASN A 27 8.45 -25.34 -50.02
C ASN A 27 9.84 -24.92 -50.56
N PHE A 28 9.99 -23.68 -51.06
CA PHE A 28 11.28 -23.20 -51.56
C PHE A 28 12.28 -22.99 -50.42
N SER A 29 11.82 -22.83 -49.17
CA SER A 29 12.68 -22.80 -47.97
C SER A 29 13.32 -24.15 -47.62
N ASP A 30 12.85 -25.26 -48.20
CA ASP A 30 13.51 -26.58 -48.06
C ASP A 30 14.74 -26.71 -48.99
N ILE A 31 14.98 -25.69 -49.83
CA ILE A 31 16.20 -25.51 -50.61
C ILE A 31 17.13 -24.61 -49.78
N ILE A 32 18.33 -25.09 -49.47
CA ILE A 32 19.34 -24.33 -48.71
C ILE A 32 19.67 -23.03 -49.44
N ASP A 33 19.25 -21.90 -48.86
CA ASP A 33 19.59 -20.57 -49.34
C ASP A 33 21.00 -20.17 -48.84
N PRO A 34 21.92 -19.71 -49.71
CA PRO A 34 23.23 -19.20 -49.28
C PRO A 34 23.18 -17.80 -48.61
N VAL A 35 22.02 -17.12 -48.52
CA VAL A 35 21.94 -15.75 -47.97
C VAL A 35 21.31 -15.70 -46.58
N TYR A 36 22.13 -15.41 -45.57
CA TYR A 36 21.70 -15.10 -44.21
C TYR A 36 21.07 -13.69 -44.14
N GLY A 37 19.75 -13.64 -43.98
CA GLY A 37 19.00 -12.66 -43.18
C GLY A 37 19.04 -11.17 -43.54
N TYR A 38 17.86 -10.55 -43.68
CA TYR A 38 17.72 -9.10 -43.57
C TYR A 38 17.95 -8.66 -42.12
N ILE A 39 19.01 -7.90 -41.88
CA ILE A 39 19.22 -7.19 -40.61
C ILE A 39 18.23 -6.03 -40.56
N HIS A 40 17.06 -6.27 -39.99
CA HIS A 40 16.29 -5.21 -39.35
C HIS A 40 16.49 -5.31 -37.86
N ASN A 41 17.30 -4.40 -37.32
CA ASN A 41 17.08 -3.79 -36.02
C ASN A 41 17.86 -2.49 -35.96
N LEU A 42 17.15 -1.36 -36.10
CA LEU A 42 17.61 -0.13 -35.45
C LEU A 42 17.63 -0.45 -33.95
N PHE A 43 18.82 -0.69 -33.42
CA PHE A 43 19.03 -0.82 -31.99
C PHE A 43 18.69 0.51 -31.31
N THR A 44 17.42 0.73 -31.00
CA THR A 44 17.04 1.72 -30.00
C THR A 44 17.40 1.15 -28.64
N VAL A 45 17.91 1.98 -27.73
CA VAL A 45 18.22 1.59 -26.35
C VAL A 45 16.97 0.93 -25.75
N GLY A 46 17.08 -0.38 -25.45
CA GLY A 46 16.00 -1.19 -24.90
C GLY A 46 15.54 -0.69 -23.52
N GLY A 47 14.29 -1.02 -23.18
CA GLY A 47 13.48 -0.39 -22.12
C GLY A 47 14.08 -0.35 -20.71
N GLY A 48 13.83 0.78 -20.03
CA GLY A 48 14.16 1.05 -18.63
C GLY A 48 13.29 0.32 -17.60
N LEU A 49 13.05 -0.98 -17.79
CA LEU A 49 12.24 -1.80 -16.88
C LEU A 49 12.93 -2.12 -15.54
N GLU A 50 14.24 -1.84 -15.40
CA GLU A 50 14.94 -2.04 -14.12
C GLU A 50 14.59 -1.00 -13.04
N ALA A 51 13.96 0.13 -13.40
CA ALA A 51 13.70 1.21 -12.46
C ALA A 51 12.38 1.07 -11.67
N ASP A 52 11.48 0.15 -12.05
CA ASP A 52 10.15 0.03 -11.41
C ASP A 52 10.21 -0.55 -9.98
N TYR A 53 11.23 -1.36 -9.67
CA TYR A 53 11.39 -1.92 -8.33
C TYR A 53 11.60 -0.86 -7.23
N ARG A 54 12.23 0.28 -7.55
CA ARG A 54 12.43 1.36 -6.58
C ARG A 54 11.20 2.24 -6.40
N LYS A 55 10.29 2.31 -7.37
CA LYS A 55 9.06 3.11 -7.25
C LYS A 55 8.03 2.46 -6.32
N MET A 56 7.96 1.14 -6.26
CA MET A 56 7.05 0.41 -5.37
C MET A 56 7.40 0.48 -3.87
N GLN A 57 8.61 0.94 -3.53
CA GLN A 57 9.08 1.06 -2.13
C GLN A 57 9.03 2.49 -1.59
N VAL A 58 8.65 3.45 -2.42
CA VAL A 58 8.54 4.87 -2.03
C VAL A 58 7.12 5.09 -1.54
N PRO A 59 6.90 5.46 -0.26
CA PRO A 59 5.57 5.87 0.21
C PRO A 59 5.03 6.97 -0.70
N ASP A 60 3.73 6.99 -1.01
CA ASP A 60 3.08 8.04 -1.81
C ASP A 60 3.32 9.47 -1.26
N ASP A 61 3.71 9.56 0.02
CA ASP A 61 4.04 10.79 0.73
C ASP A 61 5.46 11.32 0.44
N ASP A 62 6.29 10.60 -0.34
CA ASP A 62 7.53 11.17 -0.92
C ASP A 62 7.09 12.11 -2.06
N THR A 63 6.78 13.35 -1.66
CA THR A 63 6.34 14.45 -2.52
C THR A 63 7.10 14.42 -3.84
N LYS A 64 6.38 14.31 -4.97
CA LYS A 64 6.97 14.40 -6.31
C LYS A 64 7.66 15.76 -6.43
N ARG A 65 8.98 15.79 -6.26
CA ARG A 65 9.78 17.03 -6.32
C ARG A 65 9.80 17.69 -7.70
N PHE A 66 9.39 16.94 -8.72
CA PHE A 66 9.26 17.41 -10.09
C PHE A 66 7.89 16.99 -10.61
N GLU A 67 7.00 17.96 -10.73
CA GLU A 67 5.72 17.75 -11.40
C GLU A 67 5.93 17.83 -12.91
N PRO A 68 5.63 16.77 -13.67
CA PRO A 68 5.74 16.83 -15.12
C PRO A 68 4.70 17.80 -15.67
N VAL A 69 5.12 18.72 -16.55
CA VAL A 69 4.19 19.60 -17.25
C VAL A 69 3.41 18.79 -18.29
N SER A 70 2.13 18.54 -17.98
CA SER A 70 1.20 17.84 -18.86
C SER A 70 -0.14 18.58 -18.85
N LEU A 71 -0.38 19.37 -19.89
CA LEU A 71 -1.59 20.18 -20.04
C LEU A 71 -2.40 19.64 -21.22
N PHE A 72 -3.71 19.52 -21.04
CA PHE A 72 -4.63 19.10 -22.09
C PHE A 72 -5.82 20.07 -22.14
N ALA A 73 -6.14 20.53 -23.35
CA ALA A 73 -7.31 21.35 -23.62
C ALA A 73 -8.00 20.84 -24.89
N GLY A 74 -9.26 20.45 -24.77
CA GLY A 74 -10.04 19.92 -25.88
C GLY A 74 -11.22 19.07 -25.42
N PRO A 75 -12.12 18.69 -26.34
CA PRO A 75 -12.14 19.09 -27.76
C PRO A 75 -12.59 20.56 -27.92
N LEU A 76 -12.13 21.20 -29.00
CA LEU A 76 -12.50 22.56 -29.37
C LEU A 76 -13.02 22.59 -30.80
N THR A 77 -13.95 23.51 -31.08
CA THR A 77 -14.45 23.73 -32.44
C THR A 77 -13.77 24.96 -33.00
N THR A 78 -13.31 24.87 -34.25
CA THR A 78 -12.76 26.02 -34.96
C THR A 78 -13.87 26.98 -35.36
N ASP A 79 -13.53 28.26 -35.51
CA ASP A 79 -14.43 29.25 -36.12
C ASP A 79 -14.67 28.98 -37.61
N GLU A 80 -15.45 29.86 -38.25
CA GLU A 80 -15.77 29.77 -39.69
C GLU A 80 -14.52 29.85 -40.59
N ASN A 81 -13.41 30.40 -40.09
CA ASN A 81 -12.13 30.48 -40.79
C ASN A 81 -11.21 29.29 -40.48
N GLY A 82 -11.65 28.32 -39.69
CA GLY A 82 -10.83 27.16 -39.29
C GLY A 82 -9.82 27.45 -38.18
N SER A 83 -9.97 28.54 -37.42
CA SER A 83 -9.07 28.95 -36.35
C SER A 83 -9.64 28.66 -34.95
N ALA A 84 -8.76 28.37 -33.98
CA ALA A 84 -9.12 28.24 -32.56
C ALA A 84 -7.98 28.79 -31.69
N GLU A 85 -8.30 29.55 -30.64
CA GLU A 85 -7.35 30.07 -29.66
C GLU A 85 -7.52 29.34 -28.32
N ILE A 86 -6.40 29.02 -27.68
CA ILE A 86 -6.36 28.43 -26.34
C ILE A 86 -5.36 29.22 -25.51
N ARG A 87 -5.76 29.59 -24.29
CA ARG A 87 -4.86 30.18 -23.29
C ARG A 87 -4.57 29.14 -22.23
N LEU A 88 -3.30 28.81 -22.09
CA LEU A 88 -2.80 27.88 -21.08
C LEU A 88 -1.85 28.62 -20.16
N THR A 89 -2.03 28.46 -18.85
CA THR A 89 -1.10 28.99 -17.86
C THR A 89 0.05 28.00 -17.69
N MET A 90 1.27 28.41 -18.03
CA MET A 90 2.46 27.60 -17.83
C MET A 90 2.82 27.57 -16.33
N PRO A 91 2.94 26.39 -15.70
CA PRO A 91 3.46 26.31 -14.33
C PRO A 91 4.93 26.77 -14.30
N ASN A 92 5.47 26.91 -13.09
CA ASN A 92 6.87 27.25 -12.88
C ASN A 92 7.80 26.14 -13.43
N TYR A 93 8.22 26.29 -14.67
CA TYR A 93 8.95 25.30 -15.44
C TYR A 93 9.99 25.97 -16.34
N ILE A 94 11.19 25.40 -16.42
CA ILE A 94 12.25 25.81 -17.32
C ILE A 94 12.65 24.60 -18.16
N GLY A 95 12.66 24.77 -19.47
CA GLY A 95 12.96 23.68 -20.40
C GLY A 95 12.27 23.88 -21.75
N ALA A 96 11.71 22.80 -22.30
CA ALA A 96 10.99 22.85 -23.56
C ALA A 96 9.73 22.01 -23.49
N VAL A 97 8.60 22.59 -23.89
CA VAL A 97 7.32 21.90 -23.97
C VAL A 97 7.02 21.54 -25.43
N LYS A 98 6.55 20.32 -25.67
CA LYS A 98 6.04 19.91 -26.98
C LYS A 98 4.53 20.16 -27.01
N VAL A 99 4.09 21.13 -27.81
CA VAL A 99 2.68 21.34 -28.10
C VAL A 99 2.27 20.38 -29.19
N MET A 100 1.26 19.57 -28.92
CA MET A 100 0.70 18.58 -29.84
C MET A 100 -0.75 18.97 -30.13
N VAL A 101 -1.11 19.02 -31.40
CA VAL A 101 -2.47 19.33 -31.85
C VAL A 101 -2.96 18.20 -32.74
N VAL A 102 -4.17 17.74 -32.48
CA VAL A 102 -4.86 16.72 -33.27
C VAL A 102 -6.21 17.29 -33.66
N ALA A 103 -6.54 17.23 -34.95
CA ALA A 103 -7.79 17.74 -35.51
C ALA A 103 -8.52 16.65 -36.29
N ALA A 104 -9.85 16.68 -36.22
CA ALA A 104 -10.71 15.78 -36.99
C ALA A 104 -11.99 16.51 -37.42
N SER A 105 -12.40 16.32 -38.68
CA SER A 105 -13.65 16.88 -39.21
C SER A 105 -14.16 16.05 -40.39
N GLY A 106 -15.27 15.32 -40.21
CA GLY A 106 -15.96 14.61 -41.28
C GLY A 106 -15.07 13.64 -42.07
N GLY A 107 -14.25 12.83 -41.38
CA GLY A 107 -13.31 11.89 -42.02
C GLY A 107 -11.99 12.51 -42.50
N ARG A 108 -11.80 13.82 -42.31
CA ARG A 108 -10.51 14.50 -42.49
C ARG A 108 -9.79 14.54 -41.16
N TYR A 109 -8.49 14.27 -41.18
CA TYR A 109 -7.64 14.26 -39.98
C TYR A 109 -6.41 15.12 -40.22
N GLY A 110 -5.92 15.74 -39.15
CA GLY A 110 -4.67 16.48 -39.16
C GLY A 110 -3.96 16.34 -37.81
N SER A 111 -2.65 16.40 -37.84
CA SER A 111 -1.80 16.46 -36.66
C SER A 111 -0.70 17.48 -36.87
N GLY A 112 -0.32 18.19 -35.81
CA GLY A 112 0.78 19.12 -35.83
C GLY A 112 1.50 19.13 -34.49
N GLU A 113 2.80 19.37 -34.51
CA GLU A 113 3.58 19.56 -33.30
C GLU A 113 4.51 20.77 -33.41
N LYS A 114 4.77 21.41 -32.27
CA LYS A 114 5.77 22.46 -32.17
C LYS A 114 6.42 22.42 -30.79
N THR A 115 7.74 22.48 -30.77
CA THR A 115 8.50 22.62 -29.52
C THR A 115 8.61 24.09 -29.17
N LEU A 116 8.20 24.46 -27.96
CA LEU A 116 8.31 25.81 -27.43
C LEU A 116 9.32 25.82 -26.27
N PRO A 117 10.40 26.60 -26.35
CA PRO A 117 11.30 26.80 -25.22
C PRO A 117 10.59 27.66 -24.15
N VAL A 118 10.70 27.26 -22.89
CA VAL A 118 10.24 28.02 -21.73
C VAL A 118 11.50 28.45 -20.99
N LYS A 119 11.82 29.75 -21.04
CA LYS A 119 13.05 30.34 -20.51
C LYS A 119 12.72 31.40 -19.46
N ALA A 120 13.65 31.59 -18.53
CA ALA A 120 13.71 32.72 -17.62
C ALA A 120 15.18 33.16 -17.53
N PRO A 121 15.49 34.45 -17.29
CA PRO A 121 16.86 34.93 -17.13
C PRO A 121 17.60 34.26 -15.97
N VAL A 122 16.86 33.87 -14.93
CA VAL A 122 17.39 33.21 -13.72
C VAL A 122 16.63 31.93 -13.39
N MET A 123 17.36 30.95 -12.86
CA MET A 123 16.83 29.71 -12.31
C MET A 123 17.40 29.45 -10.93
N VAL A 124 16.58 28.95 -10.00
CA VAL A 124 17.01 28.55 -8.67
C VAL A 124 16.85 27.04 -8.47
N MET A 125 17.88 26.42 -7.90
CA MET A 125 17.90 24.98 -7.62
C MET A 125 18.44 24.73 -6.20
N PRO A 126 17.55 24.62 -5.20
CA PRO A 126 17.96 24.28 -3.84
C PRO A 126 18.21 22.78 -3.69
N THR A 127 19.20 22.41 -2.88
CA THR A 127 19.39 21.01 -2.45
C THR A 127 18.93 20.85 -1.00
N LEU A 128 17.82 20.13 -0.81
CA LEU A 128 17.18 19.93 0.48
C LEU A 128 17.12 18.43 0.85
N PRO A 129 17.23 18.06 2.13
CA PRO A 129 17.00 16.68 2.59
C PRO A 129 15.56 16.26 2.32
N ARG A 130 15.23 14.96 2.47
CA ARG A 130 13.86 14.45 2.29
C ARG A 130 12.93 14.69 3.47
N LEU A 131 13.48 14.82 4.66
CA LEU A 131 12.74 15.05 5.90
C LEU A 131 13.62 15.80 6.89
N LEU A 132 13.00 16.35 7.93
CA LEU A 132 13.68 16.86 9.11
C LEU A 132 13.19 16.10 10.34
N ARG A 133 14.03 16.03 11.37
CA ARG A 133 13.63 15.67 12.72
C ARG A 133 13.42 16.94 13.55
N PRO A 134 12.60 16.88 14.60
CA PRO A 134 12.55 17.98 15.57
C PRO A 134 13.95 18.38 16.02
N LEU A 135 14.19 19.69 16.12
CA LEU A 135 15.46 20.32 16.51
C LEU A 135 16.62 20.23 15.50
N ASP A 136 16.46 19.56 14.35
CA ASP A 136 17.50 19.53 13.31
C ASP A 136 17.90 20.94 12.86
N SER A 137 19.17 21.15 12.57
CA SER A 137 19.70 22.38 11.98
C SER A 137 20.38 22.04 10.66
N ILE A 138 19.96 22.69 9.58
CA ILE A 138 20.42 22.42 8.22
C ILE A 138 21.02 23.65 7.57
N LYS A 139 22.00 23.40 6.69
CA LYS A 139 22.52 24.37 5.73
C LYS A 139 21.96 23.98 4.36
N ILE A 140 21.20 24.88 3.75
CA ILE A 140 20.56 24.71 2.44
C ILE A 140 21.46 25.39 1.40
N PRO A 141 22.24 24.64 0.60
CA PRO A 141 22.88 25.19 -0.57
C PRO A 141 21.83 25.46 -1.66
N VAL A 142 21.90 26.64 -2.24
CA VAL A 142 21.03 27.09 -3.32
C VAL A 142 21.91 27.52 -4.48
N THR A 143 21.84 26.77 -5.57
CA THR A 143 22.51 27.14 -6.82
C THR A 143 21.57 28.03 -7.62
N VAL A 144 22.06 29.21 -7.99
CA VAL A 144 21.35 30.15 -8.89
C VAL A 144 22.08 30.15 -10.22
N PHE A 145 21.35 29.91 -11.30
CA PHE A 145 21.87 29.95 -12.66
C PHE A 145 21.38 31.22 -13.35
N ALA A 146 22.31 31.99 -13.91
CA ALA A 146 22.01 33.00 -14.92
C ALA A 146 22.05 32.32 -16.29
N LEU A 147 20.94 32.39 -17.02
CA LEU A 147 20.77 31.75 -18.33
C LEU A 147 20.98 32.73 -19.50
N GLU A 148 21.22 33.99 -19.18
CA GLU A 148 21.48 35.09 -20.11
C GLU A 148 22.67 35.94 -19.58
N ASP A 149 23.29 36.72 -20.47
CA ASP A 149 24.35 37.65 -20.09
C ASP A 149 23.75 38.93 -19.46
N ASN A 150 24.53 39.60 -18.61
CA ASN A 150 24.17 40.88 -17.97
C ASN A 150 22.83 40.87 -17.19
N VAL A 151 22.50 39.75 -16.54
CA VAL A 151 21.34 39.66 -15.62
C VAL A 151 21.46 40.64 -14.45
N GLY A 152 22.69 40.98 -14.04
CA GLY A 152 22.97 41.95 -12.99
C GLY A 152 22.70 41.38 -11.60
N ASP A 153 22.13 42.21 -10.72
CA ASP A 153 21.83 41.80 -9.34
C ASP A 153 20.57 40.93 -9.28
N VAL A 154 20.71 39.79 -8.63
CA VAL A 154 19.67 38.78 -8.42
C VAL A 154 19.45 38.63 -6.92
N ALA A 155 18.25 38.96 -6.46
CA ALA A 155 17.83 38.76 -5.07
C ALA A 155 17.34 37.32 -4.88
N VAL A 156 17.97 36.60 -3.95
CA VAL A 156 17.60 35.25 -3.56
C VAL A 156 16.91 35.30 -2.19
N ARG A 157 15.64 34.94 -2.14
CA ARG A 157 14.81 34.98 -0.92
C ARG A 157 14.43 33.58 -0.47
N LEU A 158 14.51 33.35 0.84
CA LEU A 158 13.99 32.17 1.51
C LEU A 158 12.74 32.55 2.32
N ASP A 159 11.63 31.88 2.05
CA ASP A 159 10.40 31.93 2.82
C ASP A 159 10.16 30.57 3.50
N LEU A 160 9.76 30.61 4.76
CA LEU A 160 9.48 29.42 5.58
C LEU A 160 8.09 29.50 6.19
N LYS A 161 7.34 28.40 6.17
CA LYS A 161 6.10 28.21 6.95
C LYS A 161 6.13 26.86 7.68
N GLY A 162 5.43 26.76 8.79
CA GLY A 162 5.38 25.55 9.64
C GLY A 162 6.40 25.57 10.77
N PRO A 163 6.70 24.42 11.41
CA PRO A 163 7.57 24.32 12.58
C PRO A 163 9.07 24.43 12.21
N VAL A 164 9.46 25.51 11.54
CA VAL A 164 10.83 25.82 11.12
C VAL A 164 11.15 27.30 11.29
N GLN A 165 12.42 27.60 11.55
CA GLN A 165 12.90 28.94 11.84
C GLN A 165 14.19 29.25 11.08
N PHE A 166 14.34 30.51 10.67
CA PHE A 166 15.56 31.03 10.07
C PHE A 166 16.72 31.06 11.09
N ARG A 167 17.92 30.74 10.63
CA ARG A 167 19.19 30.87 11.38
C ARG A 167 20.20 31.72 10.62
N GLY A 168 19.76 32.87 10.09
CA GLY A 168 20.60 33.75 9.29
C GLY A 168 19.78 34.75 8.47
N PRO A 169 20.38 35.35 7.43
CA PRO A 169 19.67 36.24 6.53
C PRO A 169 18.57 35.50 5.77
N LYS A 170 17.46 36.20 5.48
CA LYS A 170 16.35 35.68 4.67
C LYS A 170 16.49 36.01 3.19
N GLU A 171 17.34 36.98 2.88
CA GLU A 171 17.62 37.47 1.53
C GLU A 171 19.13 37.60 1.36
N LEU A 172 19.62 37.17 0.20
CA LEU A 172 21.01 37.29 -0.24
C LEU A 172 21.01 37.80 -1.67
N SER A 173 22.00 38.59 -2.06
CA SER A 173 22.13 39.08 -3.43
C SER A 173 23.33 38.44 -4.12
N LEU A 174 23.18 38.12 -5.40
CA LEU A 174 24.22 37.65 -6.30
C LEU A 174 24.25 38.53 -7.54
N ASN A 175 25.43 38.90 -7.99
CA ASN A 175 25.58 39.63 -9.25
C ASN A 175 26.03 38.67 -10.37
N PHE A 176 25.45 38.78 -11.57
CA PHE A 176 25.80 37.99 -12.75
C PHE A 176 26.07 38.89 -13.97
N GLU A 177 27.32 38.92 -14.41
CA GLU A 177 27.75 39.65 -15.63
C GLU A 177 27.66 38.76 -16.88
N GLU A 178 27.91 37.47 -16.74
CA GLU A 178 27.91 36.45 -17.80
C GLU A 178 27.04 35.24 -17.42
N VAL A 179 26.65 34.45 -18.42
CA VAL A 179 25.99 33.15 -18.21
C VAL A 179 26.84 32.28 -17.28
N GLY A 180 26.22 31.75 -16.22
CA GLY A 180 26.94 30.94 -15.23
C GLY A 180 26.09 30.59 -14.02
N SER A 181 26.73 30.05 -12.98
CA SER A 181 26.06 29.65 -11.75
C SER A 181 26.84 30.09 -10.51
N LYS A 182 26.13 30.55 -9.48
CA LYS A 182 26.69 30.87 -8.16
C LYS A 182 25.88 30.19 -7.07
N GLU A 183 26.51 29.93 -5.93
CA GLU A 183 25.85 29.32 -4.77
C GLU A 183 25.67 30.33 -3.63
N VAL A 184 24.52 30.25 -2.98
CA VAL A 184 24.27 30.88 -1.67
C VAL A 184 23.82 29.84 -0.67
N TYR A 185 24.01 30.13 0.61
CA TYR A 185 23.67 29.21 1.70
C TYR A 185 22.69 29.86 2.67
N PHE A 186 21.55 29.20 2.87
CA PHE A 186 20.62 29.54 3.94
C PHE A 186 20.74 28.55 5.09
N TYR A 187 20.41 29.00 6.30
CA TYR A 187 20.47 28.19 7.51
C TYR A 187 19.08 28.14 8.13
N VAL A 188 18.60 26.93 8.42
CA VAL A 188 17.25 26.68 8.94
C VAL A 188 17.32 25.72 10.11
N LYS A 189 16.49 25.95 11.14
CA LYS A 189 16.32 25.05 12.28
C LYS A 189 14.87 24.59 12.40
N ALA A 190 14.66 23.29 12.51
CA ALA A 190 13.37 22.71 12.84
C ALA A 190 13.01 22.99 14.31
N GLY A 191 11.72 23.21 14.57
CA GLY A 191 11.16 23.36 15.91
C GLY A 191 11.12 22.03 16.66
N GLU A 192 10.52 22.05 17.86
CA GLU A 192 10.32 20.87 18.69
C GLU A 192 9.08 20.05 18.28
N GLU A 193 8.17 20.68 17.55
CA GLU A 193 6.90 20.10 17.12
C GLU A 193 7.04 19.32 15.82
N VAL A 194 6.24 18.25 15.69
CA VAL A 194 6.04 17.57 14.41
C VAL A 194 5.18 18.41 13.46
N GLY A 195 5.29 18.16 12.15
CA GLY A 195 4.44 18.84 11.17
C GLY A 195 5.06 18.87 9.79
N ALA A 196 4.61 19.80 8.95
CA ALA A 196 5.17 20.04 7.63
C ALA A 196 5.85 21.41 7.58
N ALA A 197 7.12 21.43 7.14
CA ALA A 197 7.84 22.65 6.84
C ALA A 197 7.70 22.97 5.35
N HIS A 198 7.12 24.11 5.02
CA HIS A 198 7.08 24.59 3.64
C HIS A 198 8.24 25.56 3.43
N VAL A 199 9.12 25.20 2.50
CA VAL A 199 10.32 25.94 2.12
C VAL A 199 10.10 26.48 0.72
N ASN A 200 10.03 27.79 0.57
CA ASN A 200 9.96 28.44 -0.73
C ASN A 200 11.23 29.27 -0.94
N ILE A 201 11.95 28.98 -2.02
CA ILE A 201 13.18 29.69 -2.36
C ILE A 201 12.97 30.33 -3.73
N ALA A 202 13.16 31.64 -3.83
CA ALA A 202 12.97 32.39 -5.05
C ALA A 202 14.22 33.17 -5.43
N ALA A 203 14.51 33.24 -6.73
CA ALA A 203 15.48 34.16 -7.32
C ALA A 203 14.72 35.17 -8.20
N GLU A 204 14.98 36.45 -8.00
CA GLU A 204 14.36 37.56 -8.73
C GLU A 204 15.46 38.43 -9.36
N ALA A 205 15.43 38.56 -10.67
CA ALA A 205 16.33 39.42 -11.43
C ALA A 205 15.83 40.87 -11.42
N ALA A 206 16.72 41.83 -11.71
CA ALA A 206 16.41 43.26 -11.67
C ALA A 206 15.33 43.70 -12.68
N ASP A 207 15.11 42.94 -13.74
CA ASP A 207 14.07 43.14 -14.75
C ASP A 207 12.68 42.61 -14.33
N GLY A 208 12.58 42.04 -13.12
CA GLY A 208 11.35 41.53 -12.52
C GLY A 208 11.06 40.06 -12.82
N PHE A 209 11.91 39.35 -13.58
CA PHE A 209 11.73 37.91 -13.77
C PHE A 209 12.03 37.15 -12.49
N LYS A 210 11.10 36.27 -12.11
CA LYS A 210 11.18 35.47 -10.89
C LYS A 210 11.07 33.98 -11.22
N ASN A 211 12.01 33.21 -10.68
CA ASN A 211 11.92 31.75 -10.62
C ASN A 211 11.93 31.32 -9.15
N TYR A 212 11.22 30.25 -8.83
CA TYR A 212 11.15 29.76 -7.44
C TYR A 212 11.17 28.23 -7.37
N THR A 213 11.32 27.69 -6.17
CA THR A 213 11.18 26.27 -5.88
C THR A 213 10.48 26.12 -4.53
N GLU A 214 9.36 25.42 -4.53
CA GLU A 214 8.61 25.08 -3.33
C GLU A 214 8.87 23.62 -2.96
N VAL A 215 9.24 23.40 -1.70
CA VAL A 215 9.47 22.05 -1.16
C VAL A 215 8.75 21.95 0.18
N THR A 216 7.93 20.91 0.33
CA THR A 216 7.35 20.53 1.61
C THR A 216 8.19 19.43 2.24
N LEU A 217 8.70 19.67 3.45
CA LEU A 217 9.51 18.72 4.21
C LEU A 217 8.73 18.25 5.44
N PRO A 218 8.48 16.94 5.60
CA PRO A 218 7.92 16.42 6.84
C PRO A 218 8.93 16.55 7.98
N ILE A 219 8.47 17.08 9.12
CA ILE A 219 9.19 17.08 10.40
C ILE A 219 8.60 15.96 11.27
N ARG A 220 9.37 14.89 11.47
CA ARG A 220 8.91 13.72 12.24
C ARG A 220 10.03 13.13 13.11
N PRO A 221 9.72 12.63 14.31
CA PRO A 221 10.70 11.97 15.16
C PRO A 221 11.11 10.62 14.57
N ALA A 222 12.27 10.11 15.02
CA ALA A 222 12.69 8.75 14.72
C ALA A 222 12.04 7.69 15.64
N ASN A 223 11.32 8.15 16.67
CA ASN A 223 10.79 7.31 17.73
C ASN A 223 9.48 6.65 17.27
N PRO A 224 9.22 5.39 17.65
CA PRO A 224 7.93 4.76 17.39
C PRO A 224 6.82 5.44 18.20
N TYR A 225 5.58 5.29 17.73
CA TYR A 225 4.42 5.65 18.55
C TYR A 225 4.37 4.77 19.80
N ILE A 226 4.22 5.41 20.95
CA ILE A 226 3.99 4.74 22.22
C ILE A 226 2.49 4.83 22.51
N TYR A 227 1.87 3.69 22.75
CA TYR A 227 0.48 3.61 23.19
C TYR A 227 0.49 3.26 24.67
N LEU A 228 -0.16 4.09 25.48
CA LEU A 228 -0.36 3.86 26.90
C LEU A 228 -1.85 3.85 27.15
N GLY A 229 -2.34 2.84 27.85
CA GLY A 229 -3.74 2.69 28.20
C GLY A 229 -3.89 2.15 29.61
N THR A 230 -5.04 2.44 30.21
CA THR A 230 -5.49 1.82 31.46
C THR A 230 -6.95 1.47 31.27
N GLU A 231 -7.34 0.28 31.70
CA GLU A 231 -8.72 -0.18 31.67
C GLU A 231 -9.21 -0.33 33.12
N LYS A 232 -10.47 0.06 33.35
CA LYS A 232 -11.15 -0.09 34.64
C LYS A 232 -12.58 -0.55 34.38
N THR A 233 -13.03 -1.58 35.10
CA THR A 233 -14.45 -1.94 35.17
C THR A 233 -15.13 -1.04 36.19
N VAL A 234 -16.32 -0.54 35.87
CA VAL A 234 -17.08 0.41 36.70
C VAL A 234 -18.41 -0.22 37.07
N GLN A 235 -18.72 -0.33 38.36
CA GLN A 235 -20.06 -0.75 38.80
C GLN A 235 -21.06 0.43 38.77
N PRO A 236 -22.37 0.17 38.70
CA PRO A 236 -23.38 1.23 38.76
C PRO A 236 -23.19 2.15 39.99
N GLY A 237 -23.05 3.45 39.75
CA GLY A 237 -22.85 4.46 40.80
C GLY A 237 -21.40 4.66 41.25
N GLU A 238 -20.44 3.90 40.71
CA GLU A 238 -19.01 4.08 40.98
C GLU A 238 -18.41 5.18 40.09
N MET A 239 -17.45 5.94 40.64
CA MET A 239 -16.65 6.90 39.90
C MET A 239 -15.24 6.35 39.70
N VAL A 240 -14.71 6.46 38.49
CA VAL A 240 -13.33 6.12 38.17
C VAL A 240 -12.59 7.31 37.58
N GLU A 241 -11.34 7.46 37.98
CA GLU A 241 -10.44 8.48 37.47
C GLU A 241 -9.37 7.85 36.57
N PHE A 242 -9.05 8.54 35.48
CA PHE A 242 -7.97 8.19 34.57
C PHE A 242 -6.95 9.33 34.54
N LEU A 243 -5.67 9.00 34.76
CA LEU A 243 -4.59 9.97 34.63
C LEU A 243 -4.06 9.94 33.20
N ILE A 244 -4.02 11.12 32.57
CA ILE A 244 -3.43 11.25 31.24
C ILE A 244 -1.90 11.17 31.41
N PRO A 245 -1.23 10.20 30.76
CA PRO A 245 0.22 10.09 30.83
C PRO A 245 0.89 11.35 30.25
N PRO A 246 2.13 11.69 30.68
CA PRO A 246 2.83 12.87 30.19
C PRO A 246 2.98 12.84 28.66
N ALA A 247 2.82 13.99 28.03
CA ALA A 247 2.91 14.12 26.57
C ALA A 247 4.30 13.70 26.07
N GLY A 248 4.32 12.98 24.95
CA GLY A 248 5.54 12.69 24.19
C GLY A 248 6.02 13.91 23.41
N VAL A 249 6.44 13.72 22.15
CA VAL A 249 6.85 14.82 21.28
C VAL A 249 5.67 15.78 21.06
N SER A 250 5.89 17.10 21.19
CA SER A 250 4.86 18.12 20.98
C SER A 250 4.19 17.98 19.60
N GLY A 251 2.86 18.09 19.58
CA GLY A 251 2.04 17.87 18.38
C GLY A 251 1.69 16.40 18.08
N THR A 252 2.19 15.43 18.87
CA THR A 252 1.87 13.99 18.68
C THR A 252 0.86 13.43 19.68
N GLY A 253 0.51 14.18 20.72
CA GLY A 253 -0.37 13.74 21.79
C GLY A 253 -1.79 13.47 21.32
N TYR A 254 -2.32 12.29 21.65
CA TYR A 254 -3.70 11.90 21.39
C TYR A 254 -4.22 11.09 22.58
N SER A 255 -5.44 11.38 23.03
CA SER A 255 -6.11 10.65 24.10
C SER A 255 -7.52 10.31 23.68
N GLN A 256 -7.96 9.09 24.03
CA GLN A 256 -9.30 8.59 23.74
C GLN A 256 -9.81 7.84 24.96
N LEU A 257 -11.03 8.14 25.38
CA LEU A 257 -11.78 7.37 26.37
C LEU A 257 -12.85 6.57 25.63
N SER A 258 -12.93 5.27 25.90
CA SER A 258 -13.97 4.39 25.35
C SER A 258 -14.71 3.75 26.51
N VAL A 259 -16.04 3.71 26.42
CA VAL A 259 -16.92 3.06 27.41
C VAL A 259 -17.67 1.96 26.68
N SER A 260 -17.58 0.74 27.19
CA SER A 260 -18.26 -0.42 26.61
C SER A 260 -18.79 -1.35 27.70
N SER A 261 -19.89 -2.04 27.41
CA SER A 261 -20.40 -3.16 28.20
C SER A 261 -19.64 -4.46 27.92
N LEU A 262 -18.87 -4.52 26.83
CA LEU A 262 -18.00 -5.65 26.49
C LEU A 262 -16.66 -5.51 27.23
N ARG A 263 -16.22 -6.60 27.87
CA ARG A 263 -14.94 -6.65 28.60
C ARG A 263 -13.75 -6.68 27.63
N GLY A 264 -12.65 -6.00 27.97
CA GLY A 264 -11.35 -6.15 27.31
C GLY A 264 -11.20 -5.45 25.96
N LEU A 265 -11.91 -4.34 25.74
CA LEU A 265 -11.90 -3.61 24.47
C LEU A 265 -10.91 -2.44 24.40
N ASN A 266 -9.75 -2.53 25.08
CA ASN A 266 -8.63 -1.62 24.76
C ASN A 266 -7.92 -2.06 23.46
N ILE A 267 -8.67 -2.18 22.37
CA ILE A 267 -8.17 -2.67 21.07
C ILE A 267 -7.81 -1.56 20.09
N SER A 268 -8.34 -0.34 20.29
CA SER A 268 -8.20 0.79 19.36
C SER A 268 -6.74 1.16 19.10
N HIS A 269 -5.86 0.96 20.08
CA HIS A 269 -4.43 1.24 19.92
C HIS A 269 -3.75 0.22 19.00
N ARG A 270 -4.09 -1.08 19.12
CA ARG A 270 -3.60 -2.14 18.23
C ARG A 270 -4.09 -1.95 16.81
N LEU A 271 -5.34 -1.56 16.66
CA LEU A 271 -5.89 -1.28 15.36
C LEU A 271 -5.16 -0.11 14.69
N ARG A 272 -5.01 1.02 15.40
CA ARG A 272 -4.23 2.16 14.88
C ARG A 272 -2.82 1.76 14.50
N TRP A 273 -2.18 0.91 15.31
CA TRP A 273 -0.84 0.40 15.00
C TRP A 273 -0.81 -0.43 13.72
N LEU A 274 -1.75 -1.36 13.54
CA LEU A 274 -1.88 -2.16 12.30
C LEU A 274 -2.13 -1.27 11.07
N THR A 275 -3.04 -0.30 11.16
CA THR A 275 -3.34 0.61 10.04
C THR A 275 -2.19 1.55 9.68
N ARG A 276 -1.26 1.80 10.60
CA ARG A 276 -0.08 2.67 10.38
C ARG A 276 1.17 1.86 10.04
N TYR A 277 1.07 0.54 9.99
CA TYR A 277 2.23 -0.32 9.81
C TYR A 277 2.86 -0.07 8.43
N PRO A 278 4.12 0.35 8.34
CA PRO A 278 4.65 0.97 7.12
C PRO A 278 5.16 -0.03 6.07
N TYR A 279 5.24 -1.32 6.43
CA TYR A 279 5.77 -2.34 5.54
C TYR A 279 4.65 -3.14 4.87
N LEU A 280 4.91 -3.55 3.63
CA LEU A 280 3.89 -4.02 2.70
C LEU A 280 4.18 -5.46 2.25
N CYS A 281 4.49 -6.40 3.15
CA CYS A 281 4.41 -7.82 2.77
C CYS A 281 2.92 -8.24 2.73
N VAL A 282 2.61 -9.32 2.03
CA VAL A 282 1.22 -9.79 1.87
C VAL A 282 0.55 -10.07 3.23
N GLU A 283 1.31 -10.57 4.21
CA GLU A 283 0.81 -10.82 5.56
C GLU A 283 0.45 -9.52 6.28
N GLN A 284 1.30 -8.48 6.16
CA GLN A 284 1.13 -7.21 6.86
C GLN A 284 -0.08 -6.43 6.34
N ILE A 285 -0.23 -6.34 5.01
CA ILE A 285 -1.38 -5.65 4.41
C ILE A 285 -2.69 -6.37 4.75
N THR A 286 -2.66 -7.71 4.77
CA THR A 286 -3.82 -8.53 5.16
C THR A 286 -4.15 -8.29 6.64
N SER A 287 -3.16 -8.36 7.53
CA SER A 287 -3.33 -8.08 8.97
C SER A 287 -3.88 -6.68 9.24
N GLY A 288 -3.52 -5.69 8.41
CA GLY A 288 -4.03 -4.33 8.48
C GLY A 288 -5.54 -4.23 8.24
N ALA A 289 -6.06 -4.95 7.25
CA ALA A 289 -7.46 -4.85 6.82
C ALA A 289 -8.39 -5.90 7.44
N PHE A 290 -7.89 -7.09 7.76
CA PHE A 290 -8.73 -8.23 8.10
C PHE A 290 -9.65 -7.97 9.32
N PRO A 291 -9.16 -7.45 10.45
CA PRO A 291 -10.04 -7.12 11.58
C PRO A 291 -11.11 -6.06 11.26
N GLN A 292 -10.86 -5.20 10.26
CA GLN A 292 -11.76 -4.10 9.91
C GLN A 292 -13.11 -4.56 9.36
N LEU A 293 -13.20 -5.80 8.86
CA LEU A 293 -14.44 -6.41 8.39
C LEU A 293 -15.53 -6.48 9.47
N TYR A 294 -15.13 -6.55 10.74
CA TYR A 294 -16.00 -6.85 11.87
C TYR A 294 -16.31 -5.63 12.76
N TYR A 295 -15.49 -4.58 12.70
CA TYR A 295 -15.64 -3.40 13.56
C TYR A 295 -16.97 -2.66 13.46
N PRO A 296 -17.58 -2.47 12.28
CA PRO A 296 -18.85 -1.75 12.19
C PRO A 296 -19.97 -2.34 13.05
N LYS A 297 -19.86 -3.61 13.46
CA LYS A 297 -20.86 -4.31 14.27
C LYS A 297 -20.60 -4.24 15.77
N ILE A 298 -19.37 -3.95 16.19
CA ILE A 298 -18.96 -4.02 17.60
C ILE A 298 -18.47 -2.68 18.18
N LEU A 299 -18.19 -1.69 17.33
CA LEU A 299 -17.76 -0.35 17.75
C LEU A 299 -18.72 0.72 17.21
N PRO A 300 -19.01 1.77 18.00
CA PRO A 300 -19.71 2.94 17.50
C PRO A 300 -18.75 3.76 16.61
N LEU A 301 -18.94 3.67 15.29
CA LEU A 301 -18.09 4.35 14.30
C LEU A 301 -18.82 5.52 13.64
N SER A 302 -18.10 6.61 13.43
CA SER A 302 -18.57 7.73 12.60
C SER A 302 -18.61 7.36 11.12
N ARG A 303 -19.37 8.13 10.33
CA ARG A 303 -19.44 7.93 8.87
C ARG A 303 -18.07 8.03 8.18
N GLU A 304 -17.20 8.89 8.69
CA GLU A 304 -15.85 9.07 8.16
C GLU A 304 -14.94 7.88 8.50
N GLU A 305 -15.10 7.27 9.68
CA GLU A 305 -14.37 6.05 10.04
C GLU A 305 -14.82 4.86 9.19
N LEU A 306 -16.13 4.73 8.95
CA LEU A 306 -16.67 3.70 8.05
C LEU A 306 -16.13 3.84 6.62
N ARG A 307 -16.09 5.07 6.09
CA ARG A 307 -15.53 5.35 4.76
C ARG A 307 -14.05 4.93 4.68
N LYS A 308 -13.25 5.25 5.70
CA LYS A 308 -11.83 4.84 5.76
C LYS A 308 -11.65 3.33 5.84
N ILE A 309 -12.52 2.64 6.59
CA ILE A 309 -12.52 1.17 6.65
C ILE A 309 -12.79 0.59 5.27
N ASP A 310 -13.82 1.08 4.57
CA ASP A 310 -14.15 0.64 3.22
C ASP A 310 -13.00 0.90 2.23
N GLU A 311 -12.34 2.05 2.33
CA GLU A 311 -11.17 2.38 1.51
C GLU A 311 -9.99 1.44 1.78
N ASN A 312 -9.70 1.15 3.06
CA ASN A 312 -8.64 0.24 3.44
C ASN A 312 -8.90 -1.19 2.95
N ILE A 313 -10.14 -1.69 3.09
CA ILE A 313 -10.51 -3.04 2.67
C ILE A 313 -10.45 -3.17 1.14
N ASN A 314 -11.06 -2.24 0.41
CA ASN A 314 -11.04 -2.25 -1.05
C ASN A 314 -9.61 -2.06 -1.59
N GLY A 315 -8.83 -1.16 -0.99
CA GLY A 315 -7.42 -0.96 -1.30
C GLY A 315 -6.60 -2.24 -1.09
N THR A 316 -6.82 -2.95 0.02
CA THR A 316 -6.11 -4.22 0.30
C THR A 316 -6.49 -5.31 -0.71
N ILE A 317 -7.77 -5.44 -1.07
CA ILE A 317 -8.22 -6.38 -2.13
C ILE A 317 -7.54 -6.06 -3.46
N GLN A 318 -7.41 -4.78 -3.80
CA GLN A 318 -6.72 -4.32 -5.00
C GLN A 318 -5.21 -4.61 -4.94
N ASP A 319 -4.57 -4.32 -3.80
CA ASP A 319 -3.14 -4.52 -3.58
C ASP A 319 -2.73 -5.98 -3.64
N LEU A 320 -3.57 -6.90 -3.15
CA LEU A 320 -3.32 -8.35 -3.23
C LEU A 320 -3.03 -8.83 -4.67
N ARG A 321 -3.53 -8.13 -5.70
CA ARG A 321 -3.21 -8.42 -7.11
C ARG A 321 -1.72 -8.29 -7.41
N ASN A 322 -1.00 -7.41 -6.72
CA ASN A 322 0.44 -7.17 -6.91
C ASN A 322 1.30 -8.31 -6.32
N TYR A 323 0.71 -9.17 -5.49
CA TYR A 323 1.37 -10.33 -4.88
C TYR A 323 0.98 -11.64 -5.57
N ARG A 324 -0.09 -11.63 -6.36
CA ARG A 324 -0.60 -12.82 -7.04
C ARG A 324 0.40 -13.30 -8.10
N LEU A 325 0.68 -14.59 -8.06
CA LEU A 325 1.50 -15.31 -9.03
C LEU A 325 0.64 -15.94 -10.13
N ARG A 326 1.30 -16.37 -11.20
CA ARG A 326 0.65 -17.05 -12.33
C ARG A 326 -0.07 -18.33 -11.94
N ASP A 327 0.43 -19.03 -10.93
CA ASP A 327 -0.17 -20.26 -10.39
C ASP A 327 -1.35 -19.99 -9.44
N GLY A 328 -1.66 -18.72 -9.16
CA GLY A 328 -2.74 -18.30 -8.27
C GLY A 328 -2.35 -18.15 -6.80
N GLY A 329 -1.12 -18.54 -6.41
CA GLY A 329 -0.60 -18.31 -5.08
C GLY A 329 -0.20 -16.85 -4.84
N PHE A 330 0.06 -16.48 -3.59
CA PHE A 330 0.55 -15.15 -3.24
C PHE A 330 2.03 -15.20 -2.84
N ALA A 331 2.86 -14.38 -3.48
CA ALA A 331 4.23 -14.15 -3.05
C ALA A 331 4.26 -13.35 -1.73
N TYR A 332 5.31 -13.54 -0.94
CA TYR A 332 5.43 -12.83 0.33
C TYR A 332 5.63 -11.32 0.15
N TRP A 333 6.43 -10.94 -0.85
CA TRP A 333 6.67 -9.55 -1.26
C TRP A 333 6.17 -9.33 -2.70
N PRO A 334 5.79 -8.11 -3.07
CA PRO A 334 5.46 -7.78 -4.45
C PRO A 334 6.61 -8.13 -5.39
N GLY A 335 6.30 -8.71 -6.55
CA GLY A 335 7.31 -9.14 -7.53
C GLY A 335 8.15 -10.35 -7.10
N GLY A 336 7.83 -11.03 -5.99
CA GLY A 336 8.43 -12.30 -5.64
C GLY A 336 8.10 -13.40 -6.67
N GLY A 337 8.97 -14.40 -6.80
CA GLY A 337 8.81 -15.47 -7.81
C GLY A 337 8.17 -16.77 -7.31
N ALA A 338 7.88 -16.88 -6.01
CA ALA A 338 7.38 -18.11 -5.39
C ALA A 338 6.28 -17.82 -4.36
N ALA A 339 5.27 -18.69 -4.33
CA ALA A 339 4.15 -18.55 -3.41
C ALA A 339 4.59 -18.86 -1.97
N HIS A 340 4.17 -18.02 -1.04
CA HIS A 340 4.34 -18.30 0.37
C HIS A 340 3.07 -19.01 0.88
N LEU A 341 3.16 -20.31 1.19
CA LEU A 341 1.99 -21.15 1.48
C LEU A 341 1.10 -20.61 2.59
N TRP A 342 1.68 -20.25 3.74
CA TRP A 342 0.92 -19.68 4.87
C TRP A 342 0.25 -18.34 4.51
N ALA A 343 1.02 -17.41 3.96
CA ALA A 343 0.52 -16.09 3.60
C ALA A 343 -0.56 -16.18 2.50
N THR A 344 -0.45 -17.18 1.62
CA THR A 344 -1.50 -17.49 0.63
C THR A 344 -2.78 -17.97 1.30
N ASN A 345 -2.71 -18.83 2.32
CA ASN A 345 -3.87 -19.18 3.12
C ASN A 345 -4.47 -17.94 3.79
N TYR A 346 -3.62 -17.10 4.42
CA TYR A 346 -4.09 -15.93 5.16
C TYR A 346 -4.78 -14.87 4.30
N ALA A 347 -4.19 -14.50 3.17
CA ALA A 347 -4.81 -13.61 2.20
C ALA A 347 -6.13 -14.20 1.65
N GLY A 348 -6.14 -15.51 1.40
CA GLY A 348 -7.35 -16.24 1.02
C GLY A 348 -8.47 -16.16 2.04
N HIS A 349 -8.15 -16.35 3.32
CA HIS A 349 -9.11 -16.24 4.41
C HIS A 349 -9.73 -14.85 4.44
N PHE A 350 -8.91 -13.81 4.35
CA PHE A 350 -9.40 -12.43 4.23
C PHE A 350 -10.32 -12.24 3.02
N LEU A 351 -9.98 -12.77 1.84
CA LEU A 351 -10.82 -12.65 0.64
C LEU A 351 -12.18 -13.36 0.79
N LEU A 352 -12.21 -14.53 1.44
CA LEU A 352 -13.46 -15.25 1.71
C LEU A 352 -14.35 -14.46 2.67
N GLU A 353 -13.77 -13.96 3.75
CA GLU A 353 -14.46 -13.17 4.78
C GLU A 353 -14.93 -11.81 4.21
N ALA A 354 -14.10 -11.13 3.43
CA ALA A 354 -14.47 -9.89 2.76
C ALA A 354 -15.67 -10.08 1.82
N LYS A 355 -15.67 -11.18 1.04
CA LYS A 355 -16.80 -11.55 0.19
C LYS A 355 -18.07 -11.83 1.00
N ALA A 356 -17.95 -12.54 2.14
CA ALA A 356 -19.07 -12.82 3.03
C ALA A 356 -19.66 -11.54 3.66
N HIS A 357 -18.83 -10.53 3.91
CA HIS A 357 -19.23 -9.20 4.38
C HIS A 357 -19.72 -8.25 3.25
N GLY A 358 -19.84 -8.73 2.01
CA GLY A 358 -20.41 -7.98 0.90
C GLY A 358 -19.44 -7.12 0.09
N TYR A 359 -18.13 -7.20 0.36
CA TYR A 359 -17.13 -6.51 -0.46
C TYR A 359 -16.94 -7.20 -1.82
N HIS A 360 -16.66 -6.41 -2.85
CA HIS A 360 -16.40 -6.94 -4.18
C HIS A 360 -15.00 -7.55 -4.26
N VAL A 361 -14.94 -8.88 -4.35
CA VAL A 361 -13.70 -9.63 -4.62
C VAL A 361 -13.66 -10.01 -6.10
N PRO A 362 -12.62 -9.61 -6.87
CA PRO A 362 -12.49 -9.97 -8.28
C PRO A 362 -12.53 -11.49 -8.48
N ALA A 363 -13.40 -11.95 -9.38
CA ALA A 363 -13.63 -13.38 -9.59
C ALA A 363 -12.36 -14.12 -10.03
N ASP A 364 -11.52 -13.49 -10.84
CA ASP A 364 -10.26 -14.08 -11.32
C ASP A 364 -9.22 -14.23 -10.20
N LEU A 365 -9.23 -13.32 -9.23
CA LEU A 365 -8.36 -13.37 -8.05
C LEU A 365 -8.73 -14.56 -7.16
N LEU A 366 -10.02 -14.68 -6.82
CA LEU A 366 -10.51 -15.77 -5.96
C LEU A 366 -10.41 -17.13 -6.66
N ALA A 367 -10.74 -17.20 -7.96
CA ALA A 367 -10.63 -18.44 -8.73
C ALA A 367 -9.17 -18.91 -8.85
N GLY A 368 -8.22 -17.99 -9.07
CA GLY A 368 -6.79 -18.30 -9.07
C GLY A 368 -6.33 -18.85 -7.72
N TRP A 369 -6.72 -18.20 -6.63
CA TRP A 369 -6.42 -18.69 -5.28
C TRP A 369 -6.99 -20.09 -5.02
N LEU A 370 -8.24 -20.35 -5.41
CA LEU A 370 -8.87 -21.68 -5.27
C LEU A 370 -8.13 -22.78 -6.05
N ASP A 371 -7.68 -22.48 -7.28
CA ASP A 371 -6.91 -23.42 -8.09
C ASP A 371 -5.56 -23.74 -7.45
N PHE A 372 -4.84 -22.71 -6.97
CA PHE A 372 -3.60 -22.89 -6.23
C PHE A 372 -3.79 -23.77 -5.00
N GLN A 373 -4.78 -23.45 -4.16
CA GLN A 373 -5.04 -24.19 -2.93
C GLN A 373 -5.46 -25.63 -3.21
N SER A 374 -6.29 -25.86 -4.23
CA SER A 374 -6.70 -27.22 -4.63
C SER A 374 -5.52 -28.06 -5.08
N LYS A 375 -4.60 -27.50 -5.87
CA LYS A 375 -3.36 -28.17 -6.30
C LYS A 375 -2.44 -28.44 -5.11
N ALA A 376 -2.24 -27.45 -4.23
CA ALA A 376 -1.39 -27.58 -3.05
C ALA A 376 -1.94 -28.60 -2.03
N ALA A 377 -3.26 -28.74 -1.92
CA ALA A 377 -3.91 -29.78 -1.10
C ALA A 377 -3.63 -31.18 -1.66
N ARG A 378 -3.78 -31.39 -2.98
CA ARG A 378 -3.48 -32.69 -3.63
C ARG A 378 -2.00 -33.06 -3.53
N ALA A 379 -1.12 -32.08 -3.67
CA ALA A 379 0.33 -32.26 -3.57
C ALA A 379 0.85 -32.29 -2.12
N ASN A 380 -0.04 -32.16 -1.13
CA ASN A 380 0.30 -32.23 0.29
C ASN A 380 1.39 -31.23 0.73
N LEU A 381 1.34 -29.99 0.19
CA LEU A 381 2.41 -28.99 0.37
C LEU A 381 2.33 -28.25 1.72
N GLY A 382 3.47 -28.12 2.40
CA GLY A 382 3.62 -27.34 3.64
C GLY A 382 3.54 -28.20 4.91
N ASP A 383 3.73 -27.56 6.07
CA ASP A 383 3.59 -28.22 7.37
C ASP A 383 2.13 -28.59 7.70
N ARG A 384 1.91 -29.35 8.77
CA ARG A 384 0.57 -29.83 9.19
C ARG A 384 -0.41 -28.67 9.39
N LEU A 385 -0.01 -27.63 10.10
CA LEU A 385 -0.84 -26.45 10.37
C LEU A 385 -1.22 -25.71 9.07
N THR A 386 -0.27 -25.48 8.17
CA THR A 386 -0.51 -24.86 6.87
C THR A 386 -1.45 -25.71 6.01
N ARG A 387 -1.27 -27.03 6.03
CA ARG A 387 -2.13 -27.95 5.28
C ARG A 387 -3.55 -27.98 5.82
N VAL A 388 -3.74 -28.18 7.12
CA VAL A 388 -5.09 -28.24 7.71
C VAL A 388 -5.81 -26.90 7.60
N TYR A 389 -5.10 -25.79 7.78
CA TYR A 389 -5.66 -24.46 7.58
C TYR A 389 -6.14 -24.27 6.13
N ARG A 390 -5.37 -24.73 5.14
CA ARG A 390 -5.83 -24.75 3.73
C ARG A 390 -7.10 -25.59 3.54
N LEU A 391 -7.18 -26.77 4.16
CA LEU A 391 -8.35 -27.65 4.03
C LEU A 391 -9.60 -27.00 4.64
N TYR A 392 -9.45 -26.34 5.79
CA TYR A 392 -10.49 -25.52 6.41
C TYR A 392 -10.96 -24.41 5.47
N LEU A 393 -10.04 -23.63 4.89
CA LEU A 393 -10.40 -22.56 3.97
C LEU A 393 -11.05 -23.04 2.66
N LEU A 394 -10.61 -24.18 2.11
CA LEU A 394 -11.25 -24.81 0.95
C LEU A 394 -12.68 -25.26 1.28
N THR A 395 -12.92 -25.67 2.52
CA THR A 395 -14.25 -26.04 3.02
C THR A 395 -15.14 -24.80 3.18
N LEU A 396 -14.63 -23.72 3.79
CA LEU A 396 -15.31 -22.42 3.86
C LEU A 396 -15.64 -21.86 2.47
N ALA A 397 -14.81 -22.15 1.47
CA ALA A 397 -15.03 -21.72 0.09
C ALA A 397 -15.95 -22.67 -0.72
N GLU A 398 -16.63 -23.62 -0.07
CA GLU A 398 -17.53 -24.60 -0.70
C GLU A 398 -16.83 -25.48 -1.78
N LYS A 399 -15.52 -25.67 -1.64
CA LYS A 399 -14.66 -26.48 -2.54
C LYS A 399 -13.82 -27.48 -1.72
N PRO A 400 -14.42 -28.30 -0.84
CA PRO A 400 -13.67 -29.10 0.12
C PRO A 400 -12.78 -30.14 -0.56
N ALA A 401 -11.54 -30.26 -0.08
CA ALA A 401 -10.61 -31.31 -0.51
C ALA A 401 -10.77 -32.56 0.36
N ILE A 402 -11.92 -33.24 0.21
CA ILE A 402 -12.34 -34.38 1.07
C ILE A 402 -11.27 -35.46 1.18
N SER A 403 -10.62 -35.85 0.08
CA SER A 403 -9.55 -36.87 0.12
C SER A 403 -8.37 -36.46 1.01
N ALA A 404 -8.01 -35.17 1.05
CA ALA A 404 -6.93 -34.68 1.89
C ALA A 404 -7.37 -34.53 3.36
N LEU A 405 -8.64 -34.19 3.62
CA LEU A 405 -9.23 -34.21 4.97
C LEU A 405 -9.21 -35.63 5.55
N ASN A 406 -9.65 -36.62 4.77
CA ASN A 406 -9.65 -38.03 5.19
C ASN A 406 -8.23 -38.55 5.40
N TYR A 407 -7.30 -38.24 4.48
CA TYR A 407 -5.90 -38.61 4.62
C TYR A 407 -5.30 -38.06 5.93
N MET A 408 -5.52 -36.78 6.24
CA MET A 408 -5.00 -36.17 7.45
C MET A 408 -5.64 -36.77 8.71
N ARG A 409 -6.94 -37.04 8.70
CA ARG A 409 -7.64 -37.71 9.81
C ARG A 409 -7.13 -39.14 10.03
N GLU A 410 -6.96 -39.92 8.97
CA GLU A 410 -6.64 -41.35 9.11
C GLU A 410 -5.16 -41.61 9.31
N SER A 411 -4.28 -40.80 8.72
CA SER A 411 -2.83 -41.03 8.73
C SER A 411 -2.08 -40.13 9.71
N GLU A 412 -2.63 -38.96 10.07
CA GLU A 412 -1.87 -37.94 10.79
C GLU A 412 -2.51 -37.46 12.10
N LEU A 413 -3.74 -37.86 12.44
CA LEU A 413 -4.49 -37.35 13.61
C LEU A 413 -3.69 -37.40 14.93
N ASN A 414 -3.02 -38.52 15.19
CA ASN A 414 -2.17 -38.71 16.39
C ASN A 414 -0.94 -37.78 16.44
N HIS A 415 -0.56 -37.17 15.32
CA HIS A 415 0.56 -36.26 15.18
C HIS A 415 0.14 -34.79 15.04
N LEU A 416 -1.16 -34.51 15.06
CA LEU A 416 -1.70 -33.16 15.04
C LEU A 416 -1.66 -32.56 16.45
N GLY A 417 -1.26 -31.28 16.54
CA GLY A 417 -1.46 -30.51 17.75
C GLY A 417 -2.93 -30.13 17.95
N ASP A 418 -3.22 -29.54 19.11
CA ASP A 418 -4.57 -29.16 19.51
C ASP A 418 -5.23 -28.23 18.49
N LEU A 419 -4.49 -27.23 17.99
CA LEU A 419 -4.99 -26.32 16.97
C LEU A 419 -5.26 -27.02 15.63
N GLU A 420 -4.36 -27.88 15.17
CA GLU A 420 -4.59 -28.62 13.93
C GLU A 420 -5.81 -29.53 14.02
N LYS A 421 -6.03 -30.18 15.18
CA LYS A 421 -7.22 -30.98 15.43
C LYS A 421 -8.49 -30.14 15.39
N HIS A 422 -8.49 -28.96 15.99
CA HIS A 422 -9.64 -28.05 15.96
C HIS A 422 -9.95 -27.55 14.55
N LEU A 423 -8.95 -27.20 13.74
CA LEU A 423 -9.16 -26.83 12.34
C LEU A 423 -9.72 -27.99 11.50
N LEU A 424 -9.23 -29.21 11.76
CA LEU A 424 -9.73 -30.41 11.10
C LEU A 424 -11.19 -30.69 11.48
N ALA A 425 -11.50 -30.63 12.78
CA ALA A 425 -12.84 -30.80 13.32
C ALA A 425 -13.80 -29.75 12.78
N ALA A 426 -13.42 -28.46 12.79
CA ALA A 426 -14.21 -27.37 12.22
C ALA A 426 -14.51 -27.59 10.72
N SER A 427 -13.56 -28.15 9.96
CA SER A 427 -13.78 -28.51 8.56
C SER A 427 -14.87 -29.59 8.42
N TYR A 428 -14.85 -30.64 9.25
CA TYR A 428 -15.90 -31.67 9.26
C TYR A 428 -17.24 -31.13 9.75
N GLN A 429 -17.24 -30.21 10.71
CA GLN A 429 -18.44 -29.54 11.22
C GLN A 429 -19.14 -28.73 10.13
N ILE A 430 -18.39 -27.94 9.34
CA ILE A 430 -18.96 -27.16 8.22
C ILE A 430 -19.57 -28.10 7.17
N LEU A 431 -19.00 -29.30 6.99
CA LEU A 431 -19.52 -30.31 6.08
C LEU A 431 -20.71 -31.12 6.63
N GLY A 432 -21.08 -30.92 7.90
CA GLY A 432 -22.19 -31.62 8.56
C GLY A 432 -21.85 -33.03 9.07
N TYR A 433 -20.58 -33.33 9.32
CA TYR A 433 -20.15 -34.63 9.85
C TYR A 433 -19.93 -34.61 11.37
N ASP A 434 -21.01 -34.43 12.13
CA ASP A 434 -20.97 -34.24 13.59
C ASP A 434 -20.26 -35.38 14.35
N ASP A 435 -20.48 -36.63 13.94
CA ASP A 435 -19.85 -37.81 14.57
C ASP A 435 -18.32 -37.75 14.45
N ILE A 436 -17.81 -37.43 13.25
CA ILE A 436 -16.37 -37.32 12.97
C ILE A 436 -15.78 -36.14 13.73
N THR A 437 -16.49 -35.00 13.77
CA THR A 437 -16.09 -33.84 14.57
C THR A 437 -15.91 -34.23 16.04
N GLY A 438 -16.91 -34.91 16.62
CA GLY A 438 -16.89 -35.35 18.01
C GLY A 438 -15.76 -36.34 18.32
N GLU A 439 -15.43 -37.24 17.39
CA GLU A 439 -14.27 -38.14 17.53
C GLU A 439 -12.95 -37.40 17.59
N ILE A 440 -12.72 -36.44 16.69
CA ILE A 440 -11.49 -35.64 16.66
C ILE A 440 -11.35 -34.81 17.94
N LEU A 441 -12.45 -34.20 18.40
CA LEU A 441 -12.45 -33.34 19.58
C LEU A 441 -12.19 -34.08 20.90
N LYS A 442 -12.50 -35.38 20.99
CA LYS A 442 -12.14 -36.20 22.17
C LYS A 442 -10.63 -36.25 22.42
N GLU A 443 -9.84 -36.10 21.36
CA GLU A 443 -8.38 -36.10 21.42
C GLU A 443 -7.78 -34.69 21.35
N ALA A 444 -8.59 -33.64 21.29
CA ALA A 444 -8.14 -32.26 21.14
C ALA A 444 -8.27 -31.51 22.48
N GLY A 445 -7.15 -31.00 22.99
CA GLY A 445 -7.15 -30.03 24.08
C GLY A 445 -7.28 -28.60 23.57
N LEU A 446 -7.25 -27.63 24.48
CA LEU A 446 -7.17 -26.20 24.16
C LEU A 446 -5.78 -25.63 24.46
N ARG A 447 -4.74 -26.47 24.46
CA ARG A 447 -3.40 -26.03 24.83
C ARG A 447 -2.72 -25.34 23.66
N THR A 448 -2.22 -24.15 23.92
CA THR A 448 -1.35 -23.40 23.00
C THR A 448 0.02 -23.21 23.65
N ASP A 449 1.08 -23.64 22.97
CA ASP A 449 2.44 -23.50 23.49
C ASP A 449 3.04 -22.13 23.15
N SER A 450 4.00 -21.69 23.96
CA SER A 450 4.82 -20.52 23.63
C SER A 450 5.92 -20.92 22.66
N TYR A 451 5.99 -20.26 21.51
CA TYR A 451 7.02 -20.49 20.50
C TYR A 451 8.05 -19.35 20.53
N GLN A 452 9.34 -19.68 20.38
CA GLN A 452 10.37 -18.66 20.13
C GLN A 452 10.53 -18.32 18.64
N ARG A 453 10.23 -19.25 17.72
CA ARG A 453 10.17 -18.96 16.27
C ARG A 453 9.53 -20.12 15.48
N TYR A 454 8.42 -19.86 14.78
CA TYR A 454 8.00 -20.67 13.65
C TYR A 454 8.21 -19.84 12.37
N PRO A 455 9.37 -19.97 11.69
CA PRO A 455 9.74 -19.05 10.60
C PRO A 455 8.80 -19.13 9.39
N GLY A 456 7.97 -20.17 9.24
CA GLY A 456 7.08 -20.36 8.10
C GLY A 456 5.61 -19.99 8.30
N THR A 457 5.13 -19.83 9.56
CA THR A 457 3.71 -19.59 9.84
C THR A 457 3.47 -18.30 10.63
N PHE A 458 4.52 -17.50 10.89
CA PHE A 458 4.48 -16.23 11.64
C PHE A 458 3.97 -16.36 13.08
N GLY A 459 3.92 -17.59 13.57
CA GLY A 459 3.11 -17.98 14.70
C GLY A 459 3.53 -17.49 16.08
N SER A 460 2.55 -17.39 16.96
CA SER A 460 2.70 -17.13 18.39
C SER A 460 1.60 -17.83 19.19
N LYS A 461 1.80 -17.93 20.52
CA LYS A 461 0.76 -18.43 21.44
C LYS A 461 -0.56 -17.66 21.25
N LEU A 462 -0.48 -16.32 21.23
CA LEU A 462 -1.64 -15.45 21.08
C LEU A 462 -2.37 -15.70 19.75
N ARG A 463 -1.63 -15.90 18.66
CA ARG A 463 -2.21 -16.23 17.35
C ARG A 463 -2.91 -17.58 17.37
N ASP A 464 -2.35 -18.59 18.03
CA ASP A 464 -2.96 -19.91 18.11
C ASP A 464 -4.21 -19.92 19.00
N GLN A 465 -4.20 -19.14 20.08
CA GLN A 465 -5.39 -18.92 20.91
C GLN A 465 -6.52 -18.28 20.09
N ALA A 466 -6.18 -17.27 19.28
CA ALA A 466 -7.14 -16.61 18.40
C ALA A 466 -7.72 -17.56 17.35
N PHE A 467 -6.90 -18.42 16.76
CA PHE A 467 -7.37 -19.46 15.84
C PHE A 467 -8.28 -20.48 16.53
N LEU A 468 -7.92 -20.94 17.73
CA LEU A 468 -8.75 -21.85 18.50
C LEU A 468 -10.11 -21.20 18.80
N LEU A 469 -10.11 -19.93 19.23
CA LEU A 469 -11.35 -19.19 19.44
C LEU A 469 -12.21 -19.11 18.18
N ASP A 470 -11.60 -18.84 17.01
CA ASP A 470 -12.29 -18.85 15.71
C ASP A 470 -12.93 -20.21 15.42
N THR A 471 -12.20 -21.31 15.62
CA THR A 471 -12.73 -22.66 15.40
C THR A 471 -13.83 -23.04 16.39
N LEU A 472 -13.74 -22.63 17.66
CA LEU A 472 -14.77 -22.91 18.67
C LEU A 472 -16.09 -22.22 18.34
N MET A 473 -16.04 -21.03 17.72
CA MET A 473 -17.25 -20.38 17.20
C MET A 473 -17.90 -21.20 16.08
N VAL A 474 -17.10 -21.74 15.15
CA VAL A 474 -17.61 -22.62 14.09
C VAL A 474 -18.20 -23.91 14.67
N LEU A 475 -17.62 -24.43 15.75
CA LEU A 475 -18.09 -25.61 16.47
C LEU A 475 -19.30 -25.33 17.39
N GLY A 476 -19.68 -24.05 17.58
CA GLY A 476 -20.77 -23.64 18.47
C GLY A 476 -20.44 -23.76 19.97
N ASP A 477 -19.18 -23.96 20.36
CA ASP A 477 -18.76 -24.08 21.76
C ASP A 477 -18.32 -22.73 22.36
N PHE A 478 -19.28 -21.83 22.51
CA PHE A 478 -19.06 -20.50 23.10
C PHE A 478 -18.61 -20.59 24.56
N LYS A 479 -18.99 -21.64 25.29
CA LYS A 479 -18.62 -21.81 26.70
C LYS A 479 -17.12 -22.06 26.85
N ALA A 480 -16.55 -22.95 26.03
CA ALA A 480 -15.11 -23.14 25.97
C ALA A 480 -14.40 -21.89 25.43
N GLY A 481 -15.00 -21.20 24.45
CA GLY A 481 -14.48 -19.98 23.86
C GLY A 481 -14.33 -18.81 24.84
N SER A 482 -15.21 -18.68 25.84
CA SER A 482 -15.18 -17.55 26.79
C SER A 482 -13.86 -17.42 27.55
N GLY A 483 -13.22 -18.53 27.93
CA GLY A 483 -11.93 -18.48 28.64
C GLY A 483 -10.81 -17.97 27.74
N LEU A 484 -10.77 -18.45 26.49
CA LEU A 484 -9.81 -17.98 25.48
C LEU A 484 -10.05 -16.52 25.12
N TYR A 485 -11.31 -16.08 25.02
CA TYR A 485 -11.66 -14.69 24.80
C TYR A 485 -11.05 -13.78 25.87
N ASP A 486 -11.21 -14.12 27.15
CA ASP A 486 -10.67 -13.33 28.27
C ASP A 486 -9.13 -13.27 28.23
N GLU A 487 -8.46 -14.40 27.93
CA GLU A 487 -7.00 -14.44 27.79
C GLU A 487 -6.48 -13.57 26.63
N ILE A 488 -7.12 -13.68 25.45
CA ILE A 488 -6.74 -12.92 24.25
C ILE A 488 -7.00 -11.43 24.46
N ALA A 489 -8.13 -11.07 25.06
CA ALA A 489 -8.50 -9.69 25.34
C ALA A 489 -7.53 -9.04 26.33
N ALA A 490 -7.12 -9.76 27.38
CA ALA A 490 -6.10 -9.31 28.33
C ALA A 490 -4.74 -9.08 27.65
N ALA A 491 -4.31 -10.02 26.78
CA ALA A 491 -3.05 -9.90 26.05
C ALA A 491 -3.05 -8.71 25.09
N ILE A 492 -4.08 -8.57 24.26
CA ILE A 492 -4.20 -7.49 23.27
C ILE A 492 -4.29 -6.11 23.93
N SER A 493 -4.89 -6.03 25.11
CA SER A 493 -5.02 -4.80 25.91
C SER A 493 -3.74 -4.40 26.65
N ALA A 494 -2.78 -5.32 26.82
CA ALA A 494 -1.51 -5.06 27.48
C ALA A 494 -0.57 -4.18 26.62
N ASN A 495 0.41 -3.52 27.24
CA ASN A 495 1.42 -2.70 26.55
C ASN A 495 2.62 -3.53 26.03
N GLU A 496 2.39 -4.79 25.65
CA GLU A 496 3.42 -5.67 25.10
C GLU A 496 3.55 -5.54 23.58
N TRP A 497 4.69 -5.95 23.02
CA TRP A 497 4.86 -6.00 21.57
C TRP A 497 4.33 -7.32 21.00
N TYR A 498 3.56 -7.24 19.91
CA TYR A 498 3.08 -8.39 19.15
C TYR A 498 3.32 -8.19 17.65
N SER A 499 3.42 -9.30 16.91
CA SER A 499 3.51 -9.25 15.44
C SER A 499 2.20 -8.76 14.81
N THR A 500 2.29 -8.30 13.56
CA THR A 500 1.11 -7.97 12.72
C THR A 500 0.15 -9.15 12.69
N GLN A 501 0.67 -10.36 12.47
CA GLN A 501 -0.13 -11.58 12.39
C GLN A 501 -0.85 -11.92 13.70
N SER A 502 -0.15 -11.85 14.83
CA SER A 502 -0.77 -12.14 16.14
C SER A 502 -1.84 -11.12 16.47
N THR A 503 -1.55 -9.85 16.19
CA THR A 503 -2.49 -8.75 16.43
C THR A 503 -3.71 -8.85 15.52
N GLY A 504 -3.50 -9.09 14.22
CA GLY A 504 -4.56 -9.22 13.22
C GLY A 504 -5.50 -10.38 13.54
N PHE A 505 -4.96 -11.58 13.81
CA PHE A 505 -5.81 -12.72 14.16
C PHE A 505 -6.53 -12.56 15.51
N ALA A 506 -5.85 -12.06 16.54
CA ALA A 506 -6.47 -11.84 17.83
C ALA A 506 -7.63 -10.84 17.73
N LEU A 507 -7.43 -9.73 17.02
CA LEU A 507 -8.50 -8.75 16.80
C LEU A 507 -9.65 -9.33 15.97
N LEU A 508 -9.35 -10.12 14.93
CA LEU A 508 -10.36 -10.84 14.15
C LEU A 508 -11.21 -11.75 15.05
N ALA A 509 -10.56 -12.64 15.82
CA ALA A 509 -11.25 -13.62 16.65
C ALA A 509 -12.08 -12.97 17.77
N LEU A 510 -11.53 -11.95 18.44
CA LEU A 510 -12.28 -11.17 19.43
C LEU A 510 -13.48 -10.48 18.80
N SER A 511 -13.33 -9.92 17.59
CA SER A 511 -14.41 -9.19 16.93
C SER A 511 -15.53 -10.12 16.47
N LYS A 512 -15.18 -11.27 15.90
CA LYS A 512 -16.12 -12.34 15.53
C LYS A 512 -16.88 -12.86 16.75
N TYR A 513 -16.18 -13.09 17.86
CA TYR A 513 -16.79 -13.59 19.09
C TYR A 513 -17.73 -12.56 19.71
N ALA A 514 -17.33 -11.29 19.75
CA ALA A 514 -18.18 -10.21 20.22
C ALA A 514 -19.43 -10.02 19.34
N GLU A 515 -19.30 -10.12 18.01
CA GLU A 515 -20.44 -10.08 17.10
C GLU A 515 -21.40 -11.26 17.33
N ALA A 516 -20.88 -12.48 17.52
CA ALA A 516 -21.72 -13.66 17.74
C ALA A 516 -22.51 -13.62 19.07
N LEU A 517 -22.06 -12.81 20.04
CA LEU A 517 -22.74 -12.59 21.31
C LEU A 517 -23.71 -11.39 21.33
N ALA A 518 -23.61 -10.51 20.34
CA ALA A 518 -24.46 -9.31 20.20
C ALA A 518 -25.77 -9.64 19.49
#